data_AF-A0A2V9C7R7-F1
#
_entry.id   AF-A0A2V9C7R7-F1
#
_cell.length_a   1.000
_cell.length_b   1.000
_cell.length_c   1.000
_cell.angle_alpha   90.00
_cell.angle_beta   90.00
_cell.angle_gamma   90.00
#
_symmetry.space_group_name_H-M   'P 1'
#
loop_
_entity.id
_entity.type
_entity.pdbx_description
1 polymer ?
#
loop_
_entity_poly.entity_id
_entity_poly.type
_entity_poly.pdbx_seq_one_letter_code
_entity_poly.pdbx_strand_id
1 'polypeptide(L)'
;MHSLHLAIALRTYKVEAAPLPKVDSKLIRDTRKLLRCSRAVFARKLRINERTFEKWEQGRAKPNPQAAALVLLVRKYPDTLERLERIAVG
;
A
#
# COMPACT_ATOMS: atom_id res chain seq x y z
N MET A 1 32.89 -1.87 42.37
CA MET A 1 31.71 -1.42 41.60
C MET A 1 32.16 -1.10 40.18
N HIS A 2 31.91 -1.97 39.21
CA HIS A 2 32.19 -1.69 37.80
C HIS A 2 30.91 -1.93 37.00
N SER A 3 30.18 -0.85 36.72
CA SER A 3 29.00 -0.86 35.86
C SER A 3 29.45 -0.66 34.43
N LEU A 4 29.53 -1.75 33.65
CA LEU A 4 29.67 -1.69 32.20
C LEU A 4 28.33 -1.23 31.62
N HIS A 5 28.24 0.02 31.20
CA HIS A 5 27.12 0.50 30.39
C HIS A 5 27.22 -0.14 29.00
N LEU A 6 26.32 -1.07 28.69
CA LEU A 6 26.16 -1.55 27.31
C LEU A 6 25.55 -0.40 26.49
N ALA A 7 26.32 0.17 25.57
CA ALA A 7 25.80 1.16 24.63
C ALA A 7 24.87 0.46 23.62
N ILE A 8 23.58 0.79 23.66
CA ILE A 8 22.61 0.33 22.67
C ILE A 8 22.75 1.21 21.43
N ALA A 9 23.39 0.71 20.38
CA ALA A 9 23.50 1.40 19.10
C ALA A 9 22.39 0.94 18.13
N LEU A 10 21.68 1.89 17.51
CA LEU A 10 20.71 1.62 16.45
C LEU A 10 21.44 1.27 15.14
N ARG A 11 20.86 0.36 14.35
CA ARG A 11 21.36 0.10 13.00
C ARG A 11 21.06 1.29 12.09
N THR A 12 22.08 1.86 11.48
CA THR A 12 21.95 2.88 10.43
C THR A 12 22.34 2.28 9.08
N TYR A 13 21.55 2.57 8.05
CA TYR A 13 21.84 2.17 6.68
C TYR A 13 21.37 3.27 5.73
N LYS A 14 22.16 3.53 4.68
CA LYS A 14 21.78 4.46 3.61
C LYS A 14 20.89 3.70 2.63
N VAL A 15 19.67 4.19 2.42
CA VAL A 15 18.72 3.62 1.46
C VAL A 15 18.66 4.54 0.25
N GLU A 16 19.10 4.03 -0.91
CA GLU A 16 18.80 4.67 -2.19
C GLU A 16 17.39 4.23 -2.64
N ALA A 17 16.46 5.18 -2.72
CA ALA A 17 15.08 4.88 -3.08
C ALA A 17 14.92 4.77 -4.60
N ALA A 18 14.90 3.55 -5.13
CA ALA A 18 14.46 3.33 -6.51
C ALA A 18 12.96 3.69 -6.63
N PRO A 19 12.54 4.44 -7.66
CA PRO A 19 11.15 4.81 -7.83
C PRO A 19 10.29 3.57 -8.11
N LEU A 20 9.12 3.51 -7.50
CA LEU A 20 8.14 2.47 -7.81
C LEU A 20 7.65 2.60 -9.25
N PRO A 21 7.21 1.49 -9.89
CA PRO A 21 6.52 1.54 -11.16
C PRO A 21 5.37 2.55 -11.15
N LYS A 22 5.14 3.22 -12.29
CA LYS A 22 4.05 4.17 -12.45
C LYS A 22 2.70 3.49 -12.21
N VAL A 23 1.88 4.08 -11.34
CA VAL A 23 0.52 3.64 -11.05
C VAL A 23 -0.47 4.61 -11.71
N ASP A 24 -1.00 4.21 -12.86
CA ASP A 24 -2.02 4.98 -13.59
C ASP A 24 -3.43 4.43 -13.41
N SER A 25 -4.43 5.14 -13.94
CA SER A 25 -5.85 4.77 -13.83
C SER A 25 -6.16 3.39 -14.41
N LYS A 26 -5.47 3.00 -15.48
CA LYS A 26 -5.62 1.69 -16.12
C LYS A 26 -5.11 0.59 -15.19
N LEU A 27 -3.90 0.73 -14.65
CA LEU A 27 -3.31 -0.25 -13.72
C LEU A 27 -4.18 -0.43 -12.47
N ILE A 28 -4.70 0.66 -11.91
CA ILE A 28 -5.59 0.61 -10.73
C ILE A 28 -6.85 -0.19 -11.07
N ARG A 29 -7.53 0.16 -12.16
CA ARG A 29 -8.76 -0.51 -12.60
C ARG A 29 -8.53 -1.98 -12.92
N ASP A 30 -7.44 -2.30 -13.61
CA ASP A 30 -7.09 -3.66 -13.99
C ASP A 30 -6.74 -4.50 -12.75
N THR A 31 -6.08 -3.91 -11.74
CA THR A 31 -5.80 -4.58 -10.46
C THR A 31 -7.08 -4.95 -9.73
N ARG A 32 -8.03 -4.01 -9.60
CA ARG A 32 -9.32 -4.32 -8.97
C ARG A 32 -10.08 -5.42 -9.72
N LYS A 33 -10.10 -5.36 -11.06
CA LYS A 33 -10.77 -6.36 -11.91
C LYS A 33 -10.12 -7.74 -11.78
N LEU A 34 -8.79 -7.81 -11.75
CA LEU A 34 -8.04 -9.04 -11.52
C LEU A 34 -8.48 -9.75 -10.23
N LEU A 35 -8.73 -8.95 -9.18
CA LEU A 35 -9.15 -9.43 -7.86
C LEU A 35 -10.67 -9.58 -7.71
N ARG A 36 -11.43 -9.42 -8.81
CA ARG A 36 -12.89 -9.61 -8.88
C ARG A 36 -13.67 -8.84 -7.82
N CYS A 37 -13.17 -7.68 -7.41
CA CYS A 37 -13.82 -6.83 -6.42
C CYS A 37 -14.64 -5.71 -7.09
N SER A 38 -15.79 -5.39 -6.49
CA SER A 38 -16.47 -4.13 -6.80
C SER A 38 -15.60 -2.95 -6.36
N ARG A 39 -15.84 -1.76 -6.91
CA ARG A 39 -15.07 -0.55 -6.54
C ARG A 39 -15.15 -0.24 -5.06
N ALA A 40 -16.37 -0.27 -4.50
CA ALA A 40 -16.61 -0.02 -3.09
C ALA A 40 -15.87 -1.02 -2.19
N VAL A 41 -15.98 -2.32 -2.49
CA VAL A 41 -15.29 -3.37 -1.71
C VAL A 41 -13.79 -3.19 -1.77
N PHE A 42 -13.23 -2.97 -2.96
CA PHE A 42 -11.78 -2.81 -3.11
C PHE A 42 -11.25 -1.57 -2.38
N ALA A 43 -11.93 -0.43 -2.50
CA ALA A 43 -11.56 0.79 -1.79
C ALA A 43 -11.60 0.61 -0.26
N ARG A 44 -12.65 -0.03 0.26
CA ARG A 44 -12.78 -0.33 1.70
C ARG A 44 -11.69 -1.26 2.21
N LYS A 45 -11.40 -2.35 1.48
CA LYS A 45 -10.32 -3.28 1.84
C LYS A 45 -8.95 -2.60 1.86
N LEU A 46 -8.71 -1.64 0.96
CA LEU A 46 -7.50 -0.81 0.95
C LEU A 46 -7.51 0.34 1.97
N ARG A 47 -8.60 0.52 2.74
CA ARG A 47 -8.79 1.66 3.66
C ARG A 47 -8.72 3.02 2.97
N ILE A 48 -9.22 3.10 1.74
CA ILE A 48 -9.28 4.31 0.93
C ILE A 48 -10.72 4.76 0.79
N ASN A 49 -10.97 6.07 0.88
CA ASN A 49 -12.28 6.63 0.59
C ASN A 49 -12.74 6.26 -0.83
N GLU A 50 -13.96 5.77 -0.98
CA GLU A 50 -14.49 5.28 -2.26
C GLU A 50 -14.45 6.34 -3.37
N ARG A 51 -14.76 7.60 -3.04
CA ARG A 51 -14.73 8.72 -4.01
C ARG A 51 -13.31 9.09 -4.41
N THR A 52 -12.35 8.97 -3.50
CA THR A 52 -10.93 9.13 -3.83
C THR A 52 -10.46 8.04 -4.79
N PHE A 53 -10.81 6.78 -4.52
CA PHE A 53 -10.47 5.66 -5.38
C PHE A 53 -11.12 5.79 -6.78
N GLU A 54 -12.37 6.25 -6.83
CA GLU A 54 -13.07 6.54 -8.08
C GLU A 54 -12.33 7.61 -8.92
N LYS A 55 -11.92 8.72 -8.31
CA LYS A 55 -11.13 9.76 -9.00
C LYS A 55 -9.84 9.20 -9.58
N TRP A 56 -9.20 8.24 -8.91
CA TRP A 56 -7.99 7.57 -9.44
C TRP A 56 -8.31 6.68 -10.64
N GLU A 57 -9.37 5.86 -10.59
CA GLU A 57 -9.80 5.05 -11.74
C GLU A 57 -10.22 5.90 -12.94
N GLN A 58 -10.70 7.13 -12.72
CA GLN A 58 -11.04 8.09 -13.76
C GLN A 58 -9.82 8.91 -14.25
N GLY A 59 -8.66 8.79 -13.59
CA GLY A 59 -7.48 9.61 -13.90
C GLY A 59 -7.60 11.09 -13.49
N ARG A 60 -8.62 11.45 -12.70
CA ARG A 60 -8.85 12.82 -12.20
C ARG A 60 -8.00 13.17 -10.97
N ALA A 61 -7.38 12.17 -10.35
CA ALA A 61 -6.41 12.31 -9.28
C ALA A 61 -5.39 11.18 -9.34
N LYS A 62 -4.27 11.33 -8.64
CA LYS A 62 -3.22 10.31 -8.52
C LYS A 62 -3.16 9.78 -7.09
N PRO A 63 -2.85 8.49 -6.87
CA PRO A 63 -2.51 7.99 -5.55
C PRO A 63 -1.24 8.67 -5.03
N ASN A 64 -1.18 8.88 -3.72
CA ASN A 64 0.08 9.24 -3.06
C ASN A 64 1.06 8.04 -3.10
N PRO A 65 2.36 8.25 -2.83
CA PRO A 65 3.37 7.18 -2.94
C PRO A 65 3.04 5.91 -2.13
N GLN A 66 2.47 6.07 -0.93
CA GLN A 66 2.11 4.95 -0.05
C GLN A 66 0.94 4.15 -0.63
N ALA A 67 -0.11 4.82 -1.12
CA ALA A 67 -1.23 4.16 -1.76
C ALA A 67 -0.83 3.52 -3.09
N ALA A 68 0.07 4.15 -3.86
CA ALA A 68 0.63 3.57 -5.07
C ALA A 68 1.39 2.27 -4.75
N ALA A 69 2.21 2.28 -3.70
CA ALA A 69 2.89 1.07 -3.21
C ALA A 69 1.89 -0.01 -2.81
N LEU A 70 0.79 0.35 -2.12
CA LEU A 70 -0.22 -0.60 -1.69
C LEU A 70 -0.97 -1.24 -2.87
N VAL A 71 -1.31 -0.46 -3.91
CA VAL A 71 -1.91 -1.00 -5.15
C VAL A 71 -0.95 -1.98 -5.82
N LEU A 72 0.34 -1.67 -5.88
CA LEU A 72 1.35 -2.56 -6.46
C LEU A 72 1.55 -3.83 -5.63
N LEU A 73 1.57 -3.72 -4.30
CA LEU A 73 1.66 -4.86 -3.39
C LEU A 73 0.47 -5.79 -3.55
N VAL A 74 -0.76 -5.26 -3.52
CA VAL A 74 -1.98 -6.05 -3.69
C VAL A 74 -2.06 -6.69 -5.08
N ARG A 75 -1.56 -6.01 -6.12
CA ARG A 75 -1.48 -6.60 -7.46
C ARG A 75 -0.49 -7.77 -7.50
N LYS A 76 0.67 -7.64 -6.86
CA LYS A 76 1.74 -8.66 -6.86
C LYS A 76 1.45 -9.82 -5.89
N TYR A 77 0.84 -9.51 -4.76
CA TYR A 77 0.54 -10.41 -3.64
C TYR A 77 -0.93 -10.19 -3.21
N PRO A 78 -1.90 -10.84 -3.88
CA PRO A 78 -3.33 -10.68 -3.60
C PRO A 78 -3.75 -10.91 -2.15
N ASP A 79 -3.05 -11.80 -1.42
CA ASP A 79 -3.24 -12.07 0.00
C ASP A 79 -3.01 -10.85 0.90
N THR A 80 -2.36 -9.79 0.38
CA THR A 80 -2.20 -8.51 1.09
C THR A 80 -3.54 -7.91 1.52
N LEU A 81 -4.62 -8.10 0.77
CA LEU A 81 -5.96 -7.62 1.20
C LEU A 81 -6.43 -8.33 2.47
N GLU A 82 -6.22 -9.65 2.57
CA GLU A 82 -6.56 -10.42 3.76
C GLU A 82 -5.66 -10.02 4.95
N ARG A 83 -4.36 -9.78 4.69
CA ARG A 83 -3.43 -9.29 5.71
C ARG A 83 -3.87 -7.95 6.29
N LEU A 84 -4.31 -7.01 5.45
CA LEU A 84 -4.86 -5.72 5.90
C LEU A 84 -6.12 -5.89 6.75
N GLU A 85 -6.99 -6.84 6.42
CA GLU A 85 -8.19 -7.13 7.21
C GLU A 85 -7.82 -7.66 8.60
N ARG A 86 -6.87 -8.58 8.69
CA ARG A 86 -6.41 -9.14 9.97
C ARG A 86 -5.78 -8.10 10.90
N ILE A 87 -5.07 -7.11 10.35
CA ILE A 87 -4.48 -6.01 11.14
C ILE A 87 -5.58 -5.16 11.80
N ALA A 88 -6.72 -4.98 11.14
CA ALA A 88 -7.79 -4.12 11.63
C ALA A 88 -8.75 -4.79 12.62
N VAL A 89 -8.59 -6.09 12.86
CA VAL A 89 -9.42 -6.89 13.77
C VAL A 89 -8.65 -7.21 15.07
N GLY A 90 -7.40 -6.77 15.21
CA GLY A 90 -6.65 -6.74 16.48
C GLY A 90 -6.77 -5.39 17.17
#